data_AF-X1QJG0-F1
#
_entry.id   AF-X1QJG0-F1
#
_cell.length_a   1.000
_cell.length_b   1.000
_cell.length_c   1.000
_cell.angle_alpha   90.00
_cell.angle_beta   90.00
_cell.angle_gamma   90.00
#
_symmetry.space_group_name_H-M   'P 1'
#
loop_
_entity.id
_entity.type
_entity.pdbx_description
1 polymer ?
#
loop_
_entity_poly.entity_id
_entity_poly.type
_entity_poly.pdbx_seq_one_letter_code
_entity_poly.pdbx_strand_id
1 'polypeptide(L)'
;MWAKHYDWMIKRMKAGRLAGGPGNPSVGAILTAVAQGIPIALSLIRLVRKPRWDRLEGAVSSFEPYMKPEMRTAWQGVKAIKQIDIKRGKL
;
A
#
# COMPACT_ATOMS: atom_id res chain seq x y z
N MET A 1 -9.04 31.35 -9.39
CA MET A 1 -9.19 30.13 -10.22
C MET A 1 -9.24 28.86 -9.34
N TRP A 2 -10.20 28.77 -8.43
CA TRP A 2 -10.34 27.61 -7.54
C TRP A 2 -10.99 26.42 -8.23
N ALA A 3 -11.99 26.65 -9.08
CA ALA A 3 -12.68 25.61 -9.85
C ALA A 3 -11.71 24.77 -10.71
N LYS A 4 -10.77 25.41 -11.42
CA LYS A 4 -9.74 24.71 -12.23
C LYS A 4 -8.81 23.86 -11.36
N HIS A 5 -8.46 24.34 -10.17
CA HIS A 5 -7.62 23.61 -9.22
C HIS A 5 -8.36 22.40 -8.61
N TYR A 6 -9.63 22.59 -8.24
CA TYR A 6 -10.51 21.54 -7.75
C TYR A 6 -10.71 20.43 -8.80
N ASP A 7 -10.99 20.79 -10.05
CA ASP A 7 -11.15 19.83 -11.15
C ASP A 7 -9.86 19.06 -11.44
N TRP A 8 -8.71 19.73 -11.38
CA TRP A 8 -7.41 19.08 -11.51
C TRP A 8 -7.19 18.08 -10.37
N MET A 9 -7.51 18.45 -9.13
CA MET A 9 -7.37 17.59 -7.95
C MET A 9 -8.30 16.37 -8.04
N ILE A 10 -9.58 16.57 -8.40
CA ILE A 10 -10.56 15.49 -8.61
C ILE A 10 -10.12 14.57 -9.74
N LYS A 11 -9.64 15.10 -10.86
CA LYS A 11 -9.08 14.29 -11.96
C LYS A 11 -7.90 13.47 -11.50
N ARG A 12 -7.01 14.02 -10.67
CA ARG A 12 -5.85 13.31 -10.15
C ARG A 12 -6.22 12.22 -9.13
N MET A 13 -7.22 12.48 -8.29
CA MET A 13 -7.79 11.47 -7.39
C MET A 13 -8.50 10.36 -8.16
N LYS A 14 -9.33 10.71 -9.16
CA LYS A 14 -10.00 9.73 -10.03
C LYS A 14 -8.98 8.94 -10.85
N ALA A 15 -7.93 9.58 -11.37
CA ALA A 15 -6.83 8.90 -12.06
C ALA A 15 -6.03 8.00 -11.11
N GLY A 16 -5.78 8.42 -9.86
CA GLY A 16 -5.17 7.57 -8.84
C GLY A 16 -6.03 6.37 -8.44
N ARG A 17 -7.36 6.57 -8.39
CA ARG A 17 -8.37 5.53 -8.14
C ARG A 17 -8.51 4.56 -9.33
N LEU A 18 -8.49 5.08 -10.57
CA LEU A 18 -8.55 4.31 -11.82
C LEU A 18 -7.22 3.62 -12.15
N ALA A 19 -6.10 4.17 -11.69
CA ALA A 19 -4.81 3.50 -11.67
C ALA A 19 -4.75 2.38 -10.60
N GLY A 20 -5.83 2.14 -9.86
CA GLY A 20 -6.04 1.02 -8.93
C GLY A 20 -6.15 -0.34 -9.62
N GLY A 21 -5.35 -0.56 -10.67
CA GLY A 21 -5.08 -1.88 -11.19
C GLY A 21 -4.17 -2.67 -10.23
N PRO A 22 -3.94 -3.96 -10.52
CA PRO A 22 -2.96 -4.77 -9.81
C PRO A 22 -1.61 -4.04 -9.74
N GLY A 23 -1.23 -3.57 -8.54
CA GLY A 23 0.04 -2.86 -8.27
C GLY A 23 -0.06 -1.43 -7.71
N ASN A 24 -1.26 -0.88 -7.52
CA ASN A 24 -1.45 0.43 -6.87
C ASN A 24 -2.55 0.41 -5.79
N PRO A 25 -2.40 -0.39 -4.72
CA PRO A 25 -3.36 -0.43 -3.62
C PRO A 25 -3.37 0.89 -2.84
N SER A 26 -4.52 1.21 -2.24
CA SER A 26 -4.64 2.27 -1.25
C SER A 26 -4.10 1.80 0.11
N VAL A 27 -3.78 2.75 0.99
CA VAL A 27 -3.38 2.44 2.39
C VAL A 27 -4.49 1.63 3.08
N GLY A 28 -5.75 2.04 2.91
CA GLY A 28 -6.91 1.32 3.45
C GLY A 28 -6.99 -0.12 2.95
N ALA A 29 -6.75 -0.37 1.65
CA ALA A 29 -6.74 -1.72 1.09
C ALA A 29 -5.65 -2.59 1.72
N ILE A 30 -4.46 -2.04 1.98
CA ILE A 30 -3.38 -2.76 2.67
C ILE A 30 -3.77 -3.06 4.11
N LEU A 31 -4.31 -2.09 4.85
CA LEU A 31 -4.73 -2.28 6.24
C LEU A 31 -5.81 -3.38 6.35
N THR A 32 -6.79 -3.36 5.45
CA THR A 32 -7.81 -4.43 5.37
C THR A 32 -7.17 -5.78 5.06
N ALA A 33 -6.23 -5.84 4.10
CA ALA A 33 -5.57 -7.09 3.75
C ALA A 33 -4.68 -7.63 4.88
N VAL A 34 -3.98 -6.76 5.61
CA VAL A 34 -3.21 -7.11 6.81
C VAL A 34 -4.11 -7.67 7.90
N ALA A 35 -5.31 -7.10 8.09
CA ALA A 35 -6.30 -7.61 9.02
C ALA A 35 -6.82 -9.01 8.63
N GLN A 36 -6.84 -9.33 7.33
CA GLN A 36 -7.23 -10.65 6.82
C GLN A 36 -6.07 -11.67 6.84
N GLY A 37 -4.82 -11.20 6.96
CA GLY A 37 -3.63 -12.03 7.16
C GLY A 37 -2.54 -11.84 6.11
N ILE A 38 -1.37 -12.41 6.41
CA ILE A 38 -0.14 -12.26 5.61
C ILE A 38 -0.33 -12.67 4.13
N PRO A 39 -0.95 -13.82 3.78
CA PRO A 39 -1.04 -14.25 2.38
C PRO A 39 -1.81 -13.25 1.49
N ILE A 40 -2.87 -12.65 2.03
CA ILE A 40 -3.72 -11.69 1.30
C ILE A 40 -3.01 -10.35 1.18
N ALA A 41 -2.34 -9.87 2.24
CA ALA A 41 -1.53 -8.67 2.16
C ALA A 41 -0.38 -8.80 1.14
N LEU A 42 0.29 -9.96 1.11
CA LEU A 42 1.38 -10.23 0.17
C LEU A 42 0.92 -10.26 -1.30
N SER A 43 -0.25 -10.82 -1.60
CA SER A 43 -0.75 -10.88 -2.98
C SER A 43 -0.95 -9.48 -3.57
N LEU A 44 -1.43 -8.53 -2.74
CA LEU A 44 -1.56 -7.13 -3.12
C LEU A 44 -0.21 -6.42 -3.24
N ILE A 45 0.66 -6.61 -2.25
CA ILE A 45 1.93 -5.86 -2.14
C ILE A 45 2.98 -6.35 -3.14
N ARG A 46 2.96 -7.62 -3.54
CA ARG A 46 3.87 -8.13 -4.58
C ARG A 46 3.70 -7.43 -5.91
N LEU A 47 2.52 -6.92 -6.23
CA LEU A 47 2.28 -6.21 -7.49
C LEU A 47 2.81 -4.76 -7.45
N VAL A 48 3.16 -4.26 -6.26
CA VAL A 48 3.57 -2.88 -6.03
C VAL A 48 5.05 -2.68 -6.36
N ARG A 49 5.36 -1.77 -7.29
CA ARG A 49 6.76 -1.41 -7.59
C ARG A 49 7.41 -0.63 -6.45
N LYS A 50 8.74 -0.73 -6.34
CA LYS A 50 9.54 -0.14 -5.25
C LYS A 50 9.21 1.33 -4.91
N PRO A 51 9.14 2.29 -5.87
CA PRO A 51 8.87 3.69 -5.52
C PRO A 51 7.49 3.91 -4.88
N ARG A 52 6.53 3.04 -5.22
CA ARG A 52 5.18 3.08 -4.64
C ARG A 52 5.15 2.35 -3.30
N TRP A 53 5.90 1.27 -3.18
CA TRP A 53 6.10 0.54 -1.93
C TRP A 53 6.65 1.47 -0.85
N ASP A 54 7.72 2.23 -1.10
CA ASP A 54 8.34 3.09 -0.09
C ASP A 54 7.33 4.10 0.51
N ARG A 55 6.44 4.65 -0.33
CA ARG A 55 5.37 5.56 0.12
C ARG A 55 4.29 4.83 0.95
N LEU A 56 3.91 3.63 0.53
CA LEU A 56 2.92 2.82 1.23
C LEU A 56 3.46 2.27 2.54
N GLU A 57 4.72 1.87 2.58
CA GLU A 57 5.40 1.40 3.78
C GLU A 57 5.40 2.48 4.85
N GLY A 58 5.78 3.72 4.51
CA GLY A 58 5.73 4.84 5.44
C GLY A 58 4.31 5.13 5.94
N ALA A 59 3.34 5.16 5.03
CA ALA A 59 1.95 5.47 5.36
C ALA A 59 1.24 4.36 6.16
N VAL A 60 1.56 3.08 5.94
CA VAL A 60 0.96 1.97 6.71
C VAL A 60 1.68 1.83 8.05
N SER A 61 3.00 2.02 8.09
CA SER A 61 3.78 1.92 9.33
C SER A 61 3.40 3.01 10.35
N SER A 62 2.91 4.18 9.91
CA SER A 62 2.37 5.19 10.83
C SER A 62 1.09 4.73 11.55
N PHE A 63 0.40 3.69 11.04
CA PHE A 63 -0.76 3.10 11.72
C PHE A 63 -0.38 2.00 12.72
N GLU A 64 0.87 1.52 12.75
CA GLU A 64 1.31 0.45 13.66
C GLU A 64 0.95 0.67 15.14
N PRO A 65 1.02 1.90 15.70
CA PRO A 65 0.61 2.17 17.08
C PRO A 65 -0.86 1.84 17.35
N TYR A 66 -1.71 1.97 16.34
CA TYR A 66 -3.16 1.77 16.41
C TYR A 66 -3.60 0.37 15.95
N MET A 67 -2.68 -0.43 15.41
CA MET A 67 -2.96 -1.81 15.01
C MET A 67 -3.03 -2.74 16.22
N LYS A 68 -3.91 -3.74 16.14
CA LYS A 68 -3.87 -4.89 17.05
C LYS A 68 -2.53 -5.63 16.94
N PRO A 69 -2.03 -6.29 18.00
CA PRO A 69 -0.74 -6.98 17.96
C PRO A 69 -0.60 -7.97 16.80
N GLU A 70 -1.65 -8.70 16.46
CA GLU A 70 -1.65 -9.69 15.37
C GLU A 70 -1.47 -9.02 14.01
N MET A 71 -2.14 -7.88 13.80
CA MET A 71 -2.01 -7.07 12.59
C MET A 71 -0.60 -6.47 12.46
N ARG A 72 -0.01 -6.02 13.58
CA ARG A 72 1.36 -5.50 13.59
C ARG A 72 2.36 -6.59 13.20
N THR A 73 2.23 -7.79 13.77
CA THR A 73 3.05 -8.95 13.41
C THR A 73 2.89 -9.31 11.93
N ALA A 74 1.65 -9.34 11.43
CA ALA A 74 1.37 -9.59 10.03
C ALA A 74 2.03 -8.54 9.11
N TRP A 75 1.91 -7.26 9.46
CA TRP A 75 2.53 -6.17 8.71
C TRP A 75 4.06 -6.26 8.70
N GLN A 76 4.69 -6.54 9.84
CA GLN A 76 6.14 -6.74 9.94
C GLN A 76 6.61 -7.92 9.09
N GLY A 77 5.87 -9.04 9.08
CA GLY A 77 6.15 -10.18 8.22
C GLY A 77 6.05 -9.84 6.73
N VAL A 78 5.00 -9.11 6.34
CA VAL A 78 4.80 -8.63 4.97
C VAL A 78 5.94 -7.71 4.52
N LYS A 79 6.37 -6.75 5.37
CA LYS A 79 7.51 -5.87 5.10
C LYS A 79 8.79 -6.66 4.86
N ALA A 80 9.11 -7.60 5.75
CA ALA A 80 10.32 -8.42 5.64
C ALA A 80 10.35 -9.21 4.31
N ILE A 81 9.24 -9.86 3.96
CA ILE A 81 9.13 -10.64 2.71
C ILE A 81 9.26 -9.72 1.49
N LYS A 82 8.58 -8.57 1.50
CA LYS A 82 8.63 -7.61 0.39
C LYS A 82 10.04 -7.04 0.17
N GLN A 83 10.77 -6.76 1.24
CA GLN A 83 12.17 -6.32 1.16
C GLN A 83 13.07 -7.39 0.55
N ILE A 84 12.85 -8.68 0.86
CA ILE A 84 13.55 -9.80 0.22
C ILE A 84 13.22 -9.85 -1.29
N ASP A 85 11.96 -9.70 -1.67
CA ASP A 85 11.52 -9.71 -3.07
C ASP A 85 12.18 -8.58 -3.88
N ILE A 86 12.26 -7.37 -3.30
CA ILE A 86 12.96 -6.21 -3.89
C ILE A 86 14.47 -6.48 -4.03
N LYS A 87 15.13 -7.01 -3.00
CA LYS A 87 16.58 -7.31 -3.04
C LYS A 87 16.93 -8.37 -4.08
N ARG A 88 16.02 -9.31 -4.34
CA ARG A 88 16.20 -10.38 -5.33
C ARG A 88 15.90 -9.94 -6.76
N GLY A 89 15.58 -8.66 -7.00
CA GLY A 89 15.25 -8.14 -8.33
C GLY A 89 13.96 -8.74 -8.91
N LYS A 90 13.10 -9.32 -8.06
CA LYS A 90 11.85 -9.92 -8.51
C LYS A 90 10.76 -8.88 -8.81
N LEU A 91 11.01 -7.59 -8.51
CA LEU A 91 10.06 -6.47 -8.56
C LEU A 91 10.74 -5.11 -8.80
#